data_AF-A0A426Q5N9-F1
#
_entry.id   AF-A0A426Q5N9-F1
#
_cell.length_a   1.000
_cell.length_b   1.000
_cell.length_c   1.000
_cell.angle_alpha   90.00
_cell.angle_beta   90.00
_cell.angle_gamma   90.00
#
_symmetry.space_group_name_H-M   'P 1'
#
loop_
_entity.id
_entity.type
_entity.pdbx_description
1 polymer ?
#
loop_
_entity_poly.entity_id
_entity_poly.type
_entity_poly.pdbx_seq_one_letter_code
_entity_poly.pdbx_strand_id
1 'polypeptide(L)'
;MSGSTTAYEIQPGVIDINAGRRTITLTVENRGDRAVQVGSHYHFFEVNAGLTFDRRAAWGMHLAIPSGLAVRFEPGDEKDVELVEFGGRRIIHGFAGLVEGALDDPEVRDRAFAAVDAFVATANTLPEDSATADALPGKSGADRAAASDAAGATDTATAGTTDGTTATDTTDGAEGSDGRD
;
A
#
# COMPACT_ATOMS: atom_id res chain seq x y z
N MET A 1 -25.05 -26.30 -25.52
CA MET A 1 -24.88 -25.35 -24.40
C MET A 1 -23.95 -24.25 -24.90
N SER A 2 -24.48 -23.04 -25.13
CA SER A 2 -23.67 -21.89 -25.57
C SER A 2 -23.26 -21.13 -24.30
N GLY A 3 -21.99 -21.25 -23.92
CA GLY A 3 -21.42 -20.47 -22.82
C GLY A 3 -21.20 -19.04 -23.29
N SER A 4 -21.96 -18.09 -22.73
CA SER A 4 -21.63 -16.67 -22.86
C SER A 4 -20.36 -16.42 -22.04
N THR A 5 -19.20 -16.46 -22.70
CA THR A 5 -17.96 -15.97 -22.10
C THR A 5 -18.05 -14.45 -22.07
N THR A 6 -18.34 -13.88 -20.90
CA THR A 6 -18.23 -12.43 -20.71
C THR A 6 -16.76 -12.05 -20.84
N ALA A 7 -16.41 -11.40 -21.95
CA ALA A 7 -15.06 -10.90 -22.20
C ALA A 7 -15.03 -9.40 -21.95
N TYR A 8 -13.97 -8.93 -21.29
CA TYR A 8 -13.73 -7.50 -21.11
C TYR A 8 -13.07 -6.93 -22.37
N GLU A 9 -13.65 -5.87 -22.93
CA GLU A 9 -12.98 -5.05 -23.93
C GLU A 9 -12.13 -4.01 -23.22
N ILE A 10 -10.82 -4.08 -23.41
CA ILE A 10 -9.84 -3.17 -22.83
C ILE A 10 -9.27 -2.24 -23.90
N GLN A 11 -9.18 -0.96 -23.60
CA GLN A 11 -8.52 0.00 -24.49
C GLN A 11 -7.01 -0.23 -24.48
N PRO A 12 -6.34 -0.15 -25.64
CA PRO A 12 -4.89 -0.16 -25.68
C PRO A 12 -4.34 1.11 -25.02
N GLY A 13 -3.29 0.98 -24.22
CA GLY A 13 -2.65 2.10 -23.55
C GLY A 13 -1.76 1.68 -22.40
N VAL A 14 -0.98 2.63 -21.89
CA VAL A 14 -0.19 2.48 -20.66
C VAL A 14 -0.83 3.34 -19.59
N ILE A 15 -0.99 2.78 -18.40
CA ILE A 15 -1.48 3.52 -17.23
C ILE A 15 -0.25 3.96 -16.44
N ASP A 16 -0.07 5.27 -16.33
CA ASP A 16 0.97 5.85 -15.46
C ASP A 16 0.54 5.71 -14.00
N ILE A 17 1.41 5.15 -13.18
CA ILE A 17 1.16 4.92 -11.76
C ILE A 17 2.00 5.89 -10.93
N ASN A 18 1.42 6.42 -9.85
CA ASN A 18 2.10 7.37 -8.95
C ASN A 18 2.55 8.69 -9.61
N ALA A 19 1.88 9.09 -10.70
CA ALA A 19 2.19 10.32 -11.44
C ALA A 19 2.27 11.56 -10.53
N GLY A 20 3.22 12.44 -10.85
CA GLY A 20 3.40 13.74 -10.17
C GLY A 20 4.04 13.67 -8.78
N ARG A 21 4.63 12.54 -8.40
CA ARG A 21 5.32 12.36 -7.11
C ARG A 21 6.82 12.27 -7.30
N ARG A 22 7.58 12.69 -6.27
CA ARG A 22 9.03 12.55 -6.27
C ARG A 22 9.39 11.07 -6.22
N THR A 23 10.26 10.65 -7.13
CA THR A 23 10.88 9.33 -7.11
C THR A 23 12.38 9.42 -6.89
N ILE A 24 12.96 8.36 -6.34
CA ILE A 24 14.41 8.17 -6.23
C ILE A 24 14.74 6.72 -6.58
N THR A 25 15.94 6.48 -7.11
CA THR A 25 16.48 5.14 -7.31
C THR A 25 17.51 4.85 -6.22
N LEU A 26 17.37 3.71 -5.55
CA LEU A 26 18.33 3.23 -4.55
C LEU A 26 18.78 1.81 -4.89
N THR A 27 20.09 1.59 -4.77
CA THR A 27 20.68 0.24 -4.80
C THR A 27 20.49 -0.41 -3.44
N VAL A 28 19.89 -1.61 -3.44
CA VAL A 28 19.55 -2.36 -2.22
C VAL A 28 20.19 -3.73 -2.29
N GLU A 29 21.00 -4.04 -1.30
CA GLU A 29 21.72 -5.30 -1.16
C GLU A 29 21.14 -6.11 0.01
N ASN A 30 20.83 -7.39 -0.20
CA ASN A 30 20.46 -8.28 0.89
C ASN A 30 21.67 -9.01 1.46
N ARG A 31 22.14 -8.58 2.63
CA ARG A 31 23.24 -9.21 3.37
C ARG A 31 22.79 -10.29 4.35
N GLY A 32 21.49 -10.52 4.45
CA GLY A 32 20.94 -11.59 5.27
C GLY A 32 21.17 -12.97 4.65
N ASP A 33 21.01 -14.00 5.48
CA ASP A 33 21.06 -15.42 5.09
C ASP A 33 19.73 -15.93 4.51
N ARG A 34 18.69 -15.08 4.49
CA ARG A 34 17.33 -15.42 4.07
C ARG A 34 16.82 -14.45 3.03
N ALA A 35 15.93 -14.96 2.19
CA ALA A 35 15.25 -14.14 1.21
C ALA A 35 14.29 -13.15 1.88
N VAL A 36 14.23 -11.93 1.36
CA VAL A 36 13.36 -10.85 1.83
C VAL A 36 12.44 -10.41 0.71
N GLN A 37 11.16 -10.23 1.01
CA GLN A 37 10.18 -9.71 0.06
C GLN A 37 9.50 -8.47 0.63
N VAL A 38 9.56 -7.37 -0.11
CA VAL A 38 9.03 -6.06 0.29
C VAL A 38 7.87 -5.67 -0.60
N GLY A 39 6.72 -5.39 -0.01
CA GLY A 39 5.50 -5.02 -0.73
C GLY A 39 5.49 -3.56 -1.20
N SER A 40 4.66 -3.28 -2.20
CA SER A 40 4.49 -1.95 -2.83
C SER A 40 4.32 -0.77 -1.87
N HIS A 41 3.53 -0.92 -0.81
CA HIS A 41 3.17 0.17 0.13
C HIS A 41 3.85 0.04 1.50
N TYR A 42 4.88 -0.79 1.62
CA TYR A 42 5.65 -0.87 2.84
C TYR A 42 6.55 0.36 2.97
N HIS A 43 6.63 0.96 4.16
CA HIS A 43 7.52 2.10 4.38
C HIS A 43 8.97 1.66 4.25
N PHE A 44 9.64 2.08 3.17
CA PHE A 44 10.91 1.48 2.77
C PHE A 44 12.03 1.74 3.79
N PHE A 45 11.95 2.83 4.55
CA PHE A 45 12.81 3.12 5.70
C PHE A 45 12.85 1.99 6.75
N GLU A 46 11.71 1.32 6.97
CA GLU A 46 11.48 0.35 8.06
C GLU A 46 11.65 -1.11 7.61
N VAL A 47 12.13 -1.36 6.39
CA VAL A 47 12.30 -2.73 5.88
C VAL A 47 13.36 -3.49 6.69
N ASN A 48 13.35 -4.81 6.54
CA ASN A 48 14.26 -5.75 7.20
C ASN A 48 15.70 -5.21 7.28
N ALA A 49 16.30 -5.29 8.48
CA ALA A 49 17.66 -4.81 8.75
C ALA A 49 18.76 -5.54 7.97
N GLY A 50 18.49 -6.75 7.47
CA GLY A 50 19.40 -7.47 6.56
C GLY A 50 19.53 -6.82 5.17
N LEU A 51 18.62 -5.89 4.82
CA LEU A 51 18.76 -5.06 3.62
C LEU A 51 19.63 -3.84 3.92
N THR A 52 20.68 -3.66 3.12
CA THR A 52 21.63 -2.56 3.18
C THR A 52 21.38 -1.59 2.04
N PHE A 53 21.12 -0.33 2.38
CA PHE A 53 20.87 0.80 1.47
C PHE A 53 20.88 2.11 2.27
N ASP A 54 20.79 3.26 1.60
CA ASP A 54 20.61 4.56 2.27
C ASP A 54 19.18 4.69 2.83
N ARG A 55 19.02 4.30 4.10
CA ARG A 55 17.72 4.40 4.79
C ARG A 55 17.23 5.83 4.88
N ARG A 56 18.11 6.80 5.10
CA ARG A 56 17.72 8.21 5.28
C ARG A 56 17.15 8.77 3.97
N ALA A 57 17.69 8.37 2.82
CA ALA A 57 17.13 8.72 1.52
C ALA A 57 15.73 8.12 1.30
N ALA A 58 15.44 6.94 1.86
CA ALA A 58 14.16 6.25 1.76
C ALA A 58 13.06 6.78 2.71
N TRP A 59 13.33 7.86 3.47
CA TRP A 59 12.37 8.43 4.42
C TRP A 59 11.06 8.86 3.75
N GLY A 60 9.94 8.30 4.20
CA GLY A 60 8.63 8.63 3.69
C GLY A 60 8.36 8.14 2.27
N MET A 61 9.04 7.07 1.85
CA MET A 61 8.90 6.49 0.51
C MET A 61 8.51 5.01 0.57
N HIS A 62 7.92 4.52 -0.51
CA HIS A 62 7.56 3.12 -0.74
C HIS A 62 7.93 2.71 -2.17
N LEU A 63 7.89 1.41 -2.51
CA LEU A 63 8.28 0.94 -3.83
C LEU A 63 7.36 1.51 -4.93
N ALA A 64 7.97 2.06 -5.99
CA ALA A 64 7.29 2.59 -7.16
C ALA A 64 6.86 1.46 -8.12
N ILE A 65 6.13 0.48 -7.59
CA ILE A 65 5.63 -0.67 -8.34
C ILE A 65 4.10 -0.71 -8.29
N PRO A 66 3.43 -1.46 -9.18
CA PRO A 66 1.98 -1.63 -9.11
C PRO A 66 1.51 -2.10 -7.73
N SER A 67 0.36 -1.58 -7.28
CA SER A 67 -0.21 -1.92 -5.98
C SER A 67 -0.46 -3.43 -5.87
N GLY A 68 -0.20 -3.99 -4.68
CA GLY A 68 -0.33 -5.42 -4.40
C GLY A 68 0.86 -6.28 -4.85
N LEU A 69 1.82 -5.73 -5.60
CA LEU A 69 3.06 -6.44 -5.94
C LEU A 69 4.14 -6.23 -4.87
N ALA A 70 5.24 -6.97 -5.04
CA ALA A 70 6.40 -6.93 -4.16
C ALA A 70 7.69 -7.18 -4.94
N VAL A 71 8.81 -6.66 -4.42
CA VAL A 71 10.16 -6.98 -4.89
C VAL A 71 10.77 -8.01 -3.96
N ARG A 72 11.40 -9.03 -4.54
CA ARG A 72 12.10 -10.10 -3.82
C ARG A 72 13.61 -9.92 -3.96
N PHE A 73 14.30 -10.09 -2.84
CA PHE A 73 15.75 -10.08 -2.73
C PHE A 73 16.20 -11.45 -2.22
N GLU A 74 17.00 -12.16 -2.99
CA GLU A 74 17.66 -13.38 -2.53
C GLU A 74 18.84 -13.04 -1.61
N PRO A 75 19.35 -13.98 -0.79
CA PRO A 75 20.59 -13.76 -0.05
C PRO A 75 21.76 -13.39 -0.97
N GLY A 76 22.46 -12.29 -0.69
CA GLY A 76 23.56 -11.76 -1.51
C GLY A 76 23.14 -11.03 -2.79
N ASP A 77 21.84 -10.86 -3.02
CA ASP A 77 21.31 -10.18 -4.20
C ASP A 77 21.39 -8.65 -4.04
N GLU A 78 21.73 -7.97 -5.13
CA GLU A 78 21.81 -6.51 -5.20
C GLU A 78 20.93 -6.05 -6.36
N LYS A 79 20.00 -5.12 -6.07
CA LYS A 79 19.10 -4.57 -7.09
C LYS A 79 18.88 -3.09 -6.90
N ASP A 80 18.80 -2.39 -8.03
CA ASP A 80 18.27 -1.03 -8.05
C ASP A 80 16.73 -1.08 -8.00
N VAL A 81 16.17 -0.34 -7.04
CA VAL A 81 14.73 -0.16 -6.90
C VAL A 81 14.36 1.31 -6.97
N GLU A 82 13.24 1.59 -7.62
CA GLU A 82 12.65 2.91 -7.61
C GLU A 82 11.67 3.04 -6.44
N LEU A 83 11.79 4.14 -5.69
CA LEU A 83 10.94 4.50 -4.58
C LEU A 83 10.16 5.77 -4.92
N VAL A 84 8.94 5.88 -4.41
CA VAL A 84 8.06 7.03 -4.56
C VAL A 84 7.54 7.51 -3.21
N GLU A 85 7.33 8.81 -3.07
CA GLU A 85 6.83 9.38 -1.82
C GLU A 85 5.41 8.94 -1.48
N PHE A 86 5.17 8.72 -0.18
CA PHE A 86 3.82 8.65 0.36
C PHE A 86 3.07 9.95 0.12
N GLY A 87 1.81 9.82 -0.30
CA GLY A 87 0.87 10.91 -0.42
C GLY A 87 -0.03 11.03 0.82
N GLY A 88 -1.13 11.76 0.68
CA GLY A 88 -2.08 11.94 1.76
C GLY A 88 -1.48 12.71 2.94
N ARG A 89 -1.86 12.33 4.17
CA ARG A 89 -1.40 13.00 5.40
C ARG A 89 0.03 12.63 5.83
N ARG A 90 0.67 11.66 5.17
CA ARG A 90 2.05 11.23 5.48
C ARG A 90 2.25 10.85 6.95
N ILE A 91 1.29 10.13 7.52
CA ILE A 91 1.34 9.60 8.90
C ILE A 91 1.55 8.08 8.83
N ILE A 92 2.57 7.58 9.53
CA ILE A 92 3.03 6.20 9.48
C ILE A 92 2.81 5.50 10.83
N HIS A 93 2.20 4.32 10.79
CA HIS A 93 1.92 3.46 11.95
C HIS A 93 2.11 1.98 11.60
N GLY A 94 2.57 1.17 12.55
CA GLY A 94 2.73 -0.28 12.39
C GLY A 94 4.16 -0.67 12.01
N PHE A 95 4.35 -1.12 10.76
CA PHE A 95 5.64 -1.54 10.18
C PHE A 95 6.63 -2.18 11.17
N ALA A 96 7.78 -1.56 11.41
CA ALA A 96 8.76 -1.97 12.42
C ALA A 96 8.63 -1.14 13.71
N GLY A 97 7.63 -0.26 13.80
CA GLY A 97 7.37 0.62 14.94
C GLY A 97 8.39 1.72 15.13
N LEU A 98 9.16 2.08 14.08
CA LEU A 98 10.27 3.03 14.21
C LEU A 98 9.78 4.49 14.11
N VAL A 99 8.74 4.75 13.32
CA VAL A 99 8.24 6.11 13.06
C VAL A 99 7.11 6.48 14.00
N GLU A 100 5.99 5.75 13.94
CA GLU A 100 4.78 5.96 14.75
C GLU A 100 4.36 7.44 14.84
N GLY A 101 4.14 8.09 13.69
CA GLY A 101 3.84 9.51 13.65
C GLY A 101 3.84 10.14 12.27
N ALA A 102 3.72 11.47 12.24
CA ALA A 102 3.76 12.27 11.02
C ALA A 102 5.19 12.40 10.49
N LEU A 103 5.39 12.14 9.19
CA LEU A 103 6.70 12.23 8.53
C LEU A 103 7.21 13.65 8.40
N ASP A 104 6.32 14.63 8.47
CA ASP A 104 6.62 16.06 8.33
C ASP A 104 6.96 16.71 9.70
N ASP A 105 6.85 15.95 10.79
CA ASP A 105 7.27 16.38 12.13
C ASP A 105 8.78 16.09 12.34
N PRO A 106 9.60 17.13 12.58
CA PRO A 106 11.04 16.95 12.77
C PRO A 106 11.39 16.12 14.01
N GLU A 107 10.60 16.17 15.09
CA GLU A 107 10.86 15.39 16.30
C GLU A 107 10.63 13.90 16.04
N VAL A 108 9.59 13.57 15.26
CA VAL A 108 9.32 12.20 14.82
C VAL A 108 10.46 11.69 13.94
N ARG A 109 10.92 12.50 12.99
CA ARG A 109 12.02 12.14 12.09
C ARG A 109 13.31 11.86 12.86
N ASP A 110 13.71 12.76 13.73
CA ASP A 110 14.99 12.66 14.43
C ASP A 110 14.99 11.45 15.38
N ARG A 111 13.87 11.19 16.06
CA ARG A 111 13.66 9.96 16.85
C ARG A 111 13.72 8.70 16.00
N ALA A 112 13.04 8.69 14.84
CA ALA A 112 13.03 7.53 13.95
C ALA A 112 14.42 7.23 13.38
N PHE A 113 15.21 8.26 13.07
CA PHE A 113 16.59 8.12 12.61
C PHE A 113 17.48 7.53 13.70
N ALA A 114 17.33 7.94 14.96
CA ALA A 114 18.04 7.30 16.06
C ALA A 114 17.60 5.84 16.27
N ALA A 115 16.30 5.56 16.14
CA ALA A 115 15.75 4.22 16.30
C ALA A 115 16.19 3.26 15.20
N VAL A 116 16.28 3.72 13.94
CA VAL A 116 16.73 2.86 12.84
C VAL A 116 18.20 2.50 12.94
N ASP A 117 19.04 3.42 13.40
CA ASP A 117 20.47 3.16 13.62
C ASP A 117 20.64 2.05 14.67
N ALA A 118 19.86 2.09 15.77
CA ALA A 118 19.84 1.03 16.77
C ALA A 118 19.27 -0.30 16.22
N PHE A 119 18.18 -0.25 15.46
CA PHE A 119 17.52 -1.41 14.85
C PHE A 119 18.47 -2.19 13.93
N VAL A 120 19.21 -1.48 13.07
CA VAL A 120 20.17 -2.09 12.14
C VAL A 120 21.37 -2.66 12.89
N ALA A 121 21.85 -1.98 13.94
CA ALA A 121 22.98 -2.45 14.74
C ALA A 121 22.66 -3.78 15.45
N THR A 122 21.48 -3.90 16.06
CA THR A 122 21.08 -5.11 16.80
C THR A 122 20.82 -6.31 15.89
N ALA A 123 20.25 -6.10 14.71
CA ALA A 123 19.88 -7.21 13.82
C ALA A 123 21.08 -7.87 13.10
N ASN A 124 22.18 -7.14 12.93
CA ASN A 124 23.39 -7.64 12.25
C ASN A 124 24.45 -8.16 13.23
N THR A 125 24.18 -8.18 14.53
CA THR A 125 25.02 -8.86 15.51
C THR A 125 24.48 -10.28 15.69
N LEU A 126 25.19 -11.27 15.14
CA LEU A 126 25.01 -12.65 15.57
C LEU A 126 25.56 -12.76 17.01
N PRO A 127 24.81 -13.27 17.98
CA PRO A 127 25.40 -13.65 19.26
C PRO A 127 26.31 -14.86 19.02
N GLU A 128 27.57 -14.59 18.72
CA GLU A 128 28.64 -15.57 18.81
C GLU A 128 28.83 -15.87 20.31
N ASP A 129 28.19 -16.94 20.77
CA ASP A 129 28.25 -17.49 22.13
C ASP A 129 27.66 -16.61 23.26
N SER A 130 26.39 -16.83 23.57
CA SER A 130 25.96 -16.80 24.97
C SER A 130 24.68 -17.61 25.18
N ALA A 131 24.85 -18.77 25.82
CA ALA A 131 23.80 -19.43 26.56
C ALA A 131 23.20 -18.48 27.62
N THR A 132 21.91 -18.21 27.52
CA THR A 132 20.86 -18.27 28.58
C THR A 132 19.67 -17.46 28.10
N ALA A 133 18.62 -18.18 27.69
CA ALA A 133 17.31 -17.60 27.53
C ALA A 133 16.78 -17.30 28.93
N ASP A 134 16.73 -16.01 29.32
CA ASP A 134 15.98 -15.58 30.49
C ASP A 134 15.11 -14.36 30.15
N ALA A 135 13.80 -14.60 30.31
CA ALA A 135 12.68 -13.68 30.50
C ALA A 135 12.62 -12.35 29.72
N LEU A 136 11.84 -12.35 28.62
CA LEU A 136 11.07 -11.17 28.22
C LEU A 136 9.79 -11.08 29.09
N PRO A 137 9.53 -9.96 29.79
CA PRO A 137 8.26 -9.76 30.48
C PRO A 137 7.12 -9.56 29.48
N GLY A 138 6.01 -10.25 29.74
CA GLY A 138 4.94 -10.53 28.80
C GLY A 138 4.20 -9.31 28.22
N LYS A 139 3.77 -9.47 26.96
CA LYS A 139 2.62 -8.75 26.42
C LYS A 139 1.37 -9.57 26.76
N SER A 140 0.51 -8.98 27.58
CA SER A 140 -0.78 -9.52 28.00
C SER A 140 -1.65 -9.93 26.80
N GLY A 141 -2.32 -11.07 26.95
CA GLY A 141 -3.22 -11.63 25.96
C GLY A 141 -4.40 -10.73 25.63
N ALA A 142 -4.79 -10.76 24.36
CA ALA A 142 -6.15 -10.49 23.92
C ALA A 142 -6.59 -11.72 23.13
N ASP A 143 -7.51 -12.47 23.71
CA ASP A 143 -8.18 -13.61 23.06
C ASP A 143 -8.74 -13.19 21.70
N ARG A 144 -8.40 -13.94 20.65
CA ARG A 144 -9.19 -13.96 19.41
C ARG A 144 -9.92 -15.29 19.35
N ALA A 145 -11.15 -15.27 19.85
CA ALA A 145 -12.18 -16.21 19.44
C ALA A 145 -12.41 -16.09 17.92
N ALA A 146 -12.70 -17.24 17.33
CA ALA A 146 -12.87 -17.49 15.91
C ALA A 146 -13.80 -16.47 15.20
N ALA A 147 -13.36 -16.03 14.02
CA ALA A 147 -14.25 -15.53 12.97
C ALA A 147 -13.76 -16.12 11.64
N SER A 148 -14.32 -17.28 11.33
CA SER A 148 -14.30 -17.94 10.03
C SER A 148 -15.16 -17.15 9.01
N ASP A 149 -14.74 -17.20 7.75
CA ASP A 149 -15.56 -17.10 6.54
C ASP A 149 -16.46 -15.87 6.36
N ALA A 150 -16.02 -14.94 5.49
CA ALA A 150 -16.91 -14.26 4.53
C ALA A 150 -16.09 -13.44 3.51
N ALA A 151 -15.58 -14.09 2.48
CA ALA A 151 -15.33 -13.45 1.18
C ALA A 151 -16.41 -13.91 0.22
N GLY A 152 -17.61 -13.32 0.37
CA GLY A 152 -18.77 -13.56 -0.50
C GLY A 152 -18.99 -12.35 -1.40
N ALA A 153 -18.75 -12.53 -2.69
CA ALA A 153 -19.04 -11.59 -3.75
C ALA A 153 -20.52 -11.17 -3.74
N THR A 154 -20.80 -9.89 -4.02
CA THR A 154 -22.14 -9.45 -4.42
C THR A 154 -22.04 -8.56 -5.65
N ASP A 155 -22.25 -9.16 -6.80
CA ASP A 155 -22.91 -8.51 -7.92
C ASP A 155 -24.03 -9.46 -8.39
N THR A 156 -25.26 -8.98 -8.35
CA THR A 156 -26.38 -9.57 -9.10
C THR A 156 -27.54 -8.58 -9.14
N ALA A 157 -27.64 -7.89 -10.26
CA ALA A 157 -28.86 -7.24 -10.71
C ALA A 157 -29.99 -8.28 -10.85
N THR A 158 -31.18 -7.96 -10.35
CA THR A 158 -32.42 -8.69 -10.66
C THR A 158 -33.47 -7.70 -11.13
N ALA A 159 -33.99 -7.95 -12.33
CA ALA A 159 -35.06 -7.23 -12.98
C ALA A 159 -36.37 -7.35 -12.19
N GLY A 160 -37.08 -6.23 -12.04
CA GLY A 160 -38.43 -6.15 -11.52
C GLY A 160 -39.37 -5.56 -12.56
N THR A 161 -40.16 -6.41 -13.19
CA THR A 161 -41.36 -6.06 -13.96
C THR A 161 -42.42 -5.46 -13.03
N THR A 162 -42.96 -4.28 -13.36
CA THR A 162 -44.35 -3.93 -13.05
C THR A 162 -44.92 -3.04 -14.15
N ASP A 163 -46.08 -3.47 -14.67
CA ASP A 163 -46.94 -2.77 -15.61
C ASP A 163 -47.47 -1.45 -15.03
N GLY A 164 -47.65 -0.45 -15.89
CA GLY A 164 -48.23 0.84 -15.54
C GLY A 164 -48.60 1.66 -16.78
N THR A 165 -49.75 1.34 -17.35
CA THR A 165 -50.45 2.01 -18.46
C THR A 165 -50.75 3.50 -18.21
N THR A 166 -51.00 4.23 -19.31
CA THR A 166 -51.55 5.61 -19.48
C THR A 166 -50.51 6.73 -19.59
N ALA A 167 -50.59 7.71 -20.50
CA ALA A 167 -51.38 7.93 -21.70
C ALA A 167 -50.63 9.01 -22.52
N THR A 168 -50.68 8.91 -23.84
CA THR A 168 -50.33 10.01 -24.76
C THR A 168 -51.44 11.06 -24.71
N ASP A 169 -51.10 12.33 -24.51
CA ASP A 169 -51.98 13.43 -24.91
C ASP A 169 -51.17 14.56 -25.57
N THR A 170 -51.76 15.06 -26.65
CA THR A 170 -51.25 16.04 -27.60
C THR A 170 -52.14 17.27 -27.48
N THR A 171 -51.55 18.47 -27.35
CA THR A 171 -52.19 19.76 -27.68
C THR A 171 -51.06 20.80 -27.59
N ASP A 172 -50.55 21.36 -28.69
CA ASP A 172 -51.11 22.39 -29.59
C ASP A 172 -51.30 23.78 -28.96
N GLY A 173 -50.66 24.78 -29.60
CA GLY A 173 -51.01 26.19 -29.61
C GLY A 173 -50.62 27.09 -28.43
N ALA A 174 -49.70 28.05 -28.64
CA ALA A 174 -50.03 29.50 -28.75
C ALA A 174 -48.82 30.44 -28.58
N GLU A 175 -48.62 31.24 -29.63
CA GLU A 175 -48.09 32.60 -29.79
C GLU A 175 -47.72 33.47 -28.56
N GLY A 176 -46.74 34.38 -28.78
CA GLY A 176 -46.86 35.76 -28.27
C GLY A 176 -45.65 36.43 -27.60
N SER A 177 -44.83 37.12 -28.41
CA SER A 177 -44.19 38.44 -28.25
C SER A 177 -43.64 39.00 -26.91
N ASP A 178 -42.61 39.84 -27.12
CA ASP A 178 -42.14 41.02 -26.36
C ASP A 178 -40.91 40.73 -25.47
N GLY A 179 -39.70 41.25 -25.71
CA GLY A 179 -39.33 42.57 -26.23
C GLY A 179 -38.70 43.38 -25.09
N ARG A 180 -37.37 43.57 -25.11
CA ARG A 180 -36.63 44.83 -24.80
C ARG A 180 -35.14 44.60 -24.48
N ASP A 181 -34.32 45.31 -25.24
CA ASP A 181 -33.09 45.96 -24.77
C ASP A 181 -33.39 47.03 -23.70
#